data_AF-A0A7Y2SQN8-F1
#
_entry.id   AF-A0A7Y2SQN8-F1
#
_cell.length_a   1.000
_cell.length_b   1.000
_cell.length_c   1.000
_cell.angle_alpha   90.00
_cell.angle_beta   90.00
_cell.angle_gamma   90.00
#
_symmetry.space_group_name_H-M   'P 1'
#
loop_
_entity.id
_entity.type
_entity.pdbx_description
1 polymer ?
#
loop_
_entity_poly.entity_id
_entity_poly.type
_entity_poly.pdbx_seq_one_letter_code
_entity_poly.pdbx_strand_id
1 'polypeptide(L)'
;MAIFEVIEPVAGAPAPPGPWTTRPAPPVSFSAGGAPEAGAPIWRVSLSADPQEARLALDEAGRGLRAQQAALETATARMQQVARGNGGASFSAGRTPAPELELMGLVGELRAAESGAASFGLRESVSAGWGEAEEKFRAFSAQVYETLTSYAVVETELDRVLIGRTSVGWTGDVRSLMAAWLSAEQADLHRRTLALALESRAALLRTFTTVLRGATIVATMISSPVGAVTALPAAWKFVDQLLADMRT
;
A
#
# COMPACT_ATOMS: atom_id res chain seq x y z
N MET A 1 -19.40 4.50 -13.39
CA MET A 1 -17.95 4.31 -13.11
C MET A 1 -17.80 3.93 -11.64
N ALA A 2 -17.12 2.82 -11.34
CA ALA A 2 -16.89 2.39 -9.97
C ALA A 2 -15.83 3.28 -9.29
N ILE A 3 -16.02 3.58 -8.01
CA ILE A 3 -15.10 4.39 -7.21
C ILE A 3 -14.70 3.58 -5.97
N PHE A 4 -13.40 3.43 -5.75
CA PHE A 4 -12.82 2.70 -4.63
C PHE A 4 -12.05 3.67 -3.74
N GLU A 5 -12.52 3.87 -2.51
CA GLU A 5 -11.98 4.88 -1.61
C GLU A 5 -11.66 4.25 -0.25
N VAL A 6 -10.55 4.66 0.34
CA VAL A 6 -10.27 4.41 1.75
C VAL A 6 -10.21 5.77 2.44
N ILE A 7 -11.17 5.99 3.32
CA ILE A 7 -11.23 7.18 4.15
C ILE A 7 -10.35 6.89 5.36
N GLU A 8 -9.13 7.42 5.35
CA GLU A 8 -8.11 7.16 6.36
C GLU A 8 -8.11 8.28 7.42
N PRO A 9 -8.03 7.94 8.71
CA PRO A 9 -7.76 8.92 9.76
C PRO A 9 -6.31 9.45 9.69
N VAL A 10 -5.38 8.70 9.09
CA VAL A 10 -3.98 9.07 8.95
C VAL A 10 -3.78 9.91 7.69
N ALA A 11 -3.46 11.19 7.87
CA ALA A 11 -3.14 12.08 6.75
C ALA A 11 -1.86 11.63 6.03
N GLY A 12 -1.89 11.65 4.69
CA GLY A 12 -0.74 11.31 3.86
C GLY A 12 -0.42 9.81 3.77
N ALA A 13 -1.29 8.94 4.30
CA ALA A 13 -1.14 7.49 4.14
C ALA A 13 -1.13 7.12 2.63
N PRO A 14 -0.19 6.28 2.18
CA PRO A 14 -0.16 5.85 0.79
C PRO A 14 -1.42 5.05 0.45
N ALA A 15 -1.75 4.98 -0.84
CA ALA A 15 -2.81 4.12 -1.32
C ALA A 15 -2.48 2.66 -0.98
N PRO A 16 -3.37 1.92 -0.29
CA PRO A 16 -3.13 0.50 -0.03
C PRO A 16 -3.12 -0.31 -1.33
N PRO A 17 -2.61 -1.55 -1.31
CA PRO A 17 -2.69 -2.44 -2.48
C PRO A 17 -4.16 -2.65 -2.89
N GLY A 18 -4.42 -2.67 -4.20
CA GLY A 18 -5.74 -2.74 -4.82
C GLY A 18 -6.11 -1.47 -5.58
N PRO A 19 -7.41 -1.29 -5.91
CA PRO A 19 -7.91 -0.15 -6.69
C PRO A 19 -8.09 1.14 -5.87
N TRP A 20 -7.63 1.15 -4.62
CA TRP A 20 -8.04 2.12 -3.62
C TRP A 20 -7.37 3.48 -3.78
N THR A 21 -8.16 4.53 -3.59
CA THR A 21 -7.66 5.89 -3.45
C THR A 21 -7.84 6.36 -2.01
N THR A 22 -6.76 6.83 -1.39
CA THR A 22 -6.82 7.33 -0.01
C THR A 22 -7.41 8.73 0.01
N ARG A 23 -8.36 8.97 0.91
CA ARG A 23 -8.87 10.29 1.23
C ARG A 23 -8.75 10.57 2.71
N PRO A 24 -8.41 11.80 3.12
CA PRO A 24 -8.40 12.16 4.53
C PRO A 24 -9.83 12.11 5.07
N ALA A 25 -10.00 11.60 6.29
CA ALA A 25 -11.26 11.69 7.00
C ALA A 25 -11.69 13.16 7.13
N PRO A 26 -12.97 13.50 6.82
CA PRO A 26 -13.47 14.85 7.06
C PRO A 26 -13.39 15.18 8.56
N PRO A 27 -13.20 16.45 8.94
CA PRO A 27 -13.20 16.85 10.34
C PRO A 27 -14.53 16.42 10.98
N VAL A 28 -14.44 15.71 12.11
CA VAL A 28 -15.58 15.10 12.80
C VAL A 28 -16.62 16.17 13.17
N SER A 29 -17.78 16.15 12.51
CA SER A 29 -18.98 16.86 12.98
C SER A 29 -19.74 15.95 13.93
N PHE A 30 -19.78 16.34 15.21
CA PHE A 30 -20.48 15.61 16.26
C PHE A 30 -21.96 15.45 15.92
N SER A 31 -22.34 14.24 15.48
CA SER A 31 -23.72 13.81 15.41
C SER A 31 -23.99 12.95 16.64
N ALA A 32 -24.93 13.36 17.48
CA ALA A 32 -25.28 12.64 18.69
C ALA A 32 -25.93 11.29 18.34
N GLY A 33 -25.23 10.20 18.70
CA GLY A 33 -25.78 8.85 18.71
C GLY A 33 -25.09 7.87 17.75
N GLY A 34 -24.01 7.23 18.20
CA GLY A 34 -23.65 5.90 17.69
C GLY A 34 -22.16 5.57 17.53
N ALA A 35 -21.74 4.57 18.31
CA ALA A 35 -20.78 3.50 17.98
C ALA A 35 -19.25 3.70 18.19
N PRO A 36 -18.54 2.62 18.63
CA PRO A 36 -17.08 2.56 18.85
C PRO A 36 -16.23 2.62 17.57
N GLU A 37 -16.81 3.01 16.43
CA GLU A 37 -16.18 3.08 15.10
C GLU A 37 -15.65 4.49 14.78
N ALA A 38 -15.75 5.43 15.72
CA ALA A 38 -15.22 6.78 15.57
C ALA A 38 -13.68 6.74 15.47
N GLY A 39 -13.17 6.87 14.24
CA GLY A 39 -11.74 6.81 13.93
C GLY A 39 -11.32 5.60 13.10
N ALA A 40 -12.20 4.63 12.85
CA ALA A 40 -11.89 3.47 12.01
C ALA A 40 -11.75 3.86 10.52
N PRO A 41 -10.77 3.30 9.78
CA PRO A 41 -10.72 3.44 8.33
C PRO A 41 -11.96 2.85 7.66
N ILE A 42 -12.53 3.61 6.72
CA ILE A 42 -13.71 3.20 5.95
C ILE A 42 -13.29 2.86 4.53
N TRP A 43 -13.44 1.60 4.15
CA TRP A 43 -13.23 1.07 2.81
C TRP A 43 -14.55 1.12 2.06
N ARG A 44 -14.74 2.14 1.23
CA ARG A 44 -15.99 2.36 0.50
C ARG A 44 -15.82 2.01 -0.97
N VAL A 45 -16.77 1.26 -1.49
CA VAL A 45 -16.91 1.04 -2.93
C VAL A 45 -18.26 1.53 -3.40
N SER A 46 -18.26 2.50 -4.30
CA SER A 46 -19.47 2.98 -4.97
C SER A 46 -19.53 2.36 -6.37
N LEU A 47 -20.51 1.48 -6.58
CA LEU A 47 -20.72 0.70 -7.80
C LEU A 47 -21.91 1.27 -8.61
N SER A 48 -21.91 0.95 -9.91
CA SER A 48 -23.06 1.20 -10.81
C SER A 48 -24.24 0.33 -10.40
N ALA A 49 -25.48 0.82 -10.54
CA ALA A 49 -26.66 -0.04 -10.37
C ALA A 49 -26.78 -1.12 -11.46
N ASP A 50 -26.07 -1.00 -12.59
CA ASP A 50 -25.94 -2.09 -13.56
C ASP A 50 -25.10 -3.24 -12.94
N PRO A 51 -25.71 -4.42 -12.71
CA PRO A 51 -24.99 -5.52 -12.09
C PRO A 51 -23.81 -6.04 -12.90
N GLN A 52 -23.86 -5.96 -14.24
CA GLN A 52 -22.75 -6.41 -15.08
C GLN A 52 -21.56 -5.46 -14.97
N GLU A 53 -21.80 -4.15 -15.04
CA GLU A 53 -20.74 -3.15 -14.83
C GLU A 53 -20.13 -3.27 -13.43
N ALA A 54 -20.96 -3.44 -12.40
CA ALA A 54 -20.50 -3.60 -11.02
C ALA A 54 -19.60 -4.83 -10.85
N ARG A 55 -19.97 -5.97 -11.45
CA ARG A 55 -19.15 -7.21 -11.42
C ARG A 55 -17.84 -7.03 -12.15
N LEU A 56 -17.88 -6.46 -13.36
CA LEU A 56 -16.68 -6.24 -14.17
C LEU A 56 -15.68 -5.34 -13.43
N ALA A 57 -16.16 -4.28 -12.78
CA ALA A 57 -15.32 -3.40 -11.98
C ALA A 57 -14.66 -4.14 -10.79
N LEU A 58 -15.41 -5.00 -10.09
CA LEU A 58 -14.84 -5.80 -9.00
C LEU A 58 -13.85 -6.86 -9.49
N ASP A 59 -14.08 -7.47 -10.65
CA ASP A 59 -13.17 -8.45 -11.25
C ASP A 59 -11.87 -7.81 -11.75
N GLU A 60 -11.95 -6.61 -12.33
CA GLU A 60 -10.80 -5.80 -12.69
C GLU A 60 -9.98 -5.41 -11.46
N ALA A 61 -10.64 -4.88 -10.43
CA ALA A 61 -10.01 -4.56 -9.15
C ALA A 61 -9.30 -5.77 -8.53
N GLY A 62 -9.95 -6.94 -8.51
CA GLY A 62 -9.37 -8.17 -8.00
C GLY A 62 -8.17 -8.67 -8.82
N ARG A 63 -8.19 -8.50 -10.15
CA ARG A 63 -7.02 -8.80 -11.00
C ARG A 63 -5.86 -7.86 -10.72
N GLY A 64 -6.11 -6.56 -10.58
CA GLY A 64 -5.09 -5.57 -10.22
C GLY A 64 -4.44 -5.86 -8.87
N LEU A 65 -5.24 -6.19 -7.85
CA LEU A 65 -4.71 -6.59 -6.54
C LEU A 65 -3.83 -7.84 -6.62
N ARG A 66 -4.26 -8.88 -7.35
CA ARG A 66 -3.46 -10.10 -7.54
C ARG A 66 -2.15 -9.82 -8.27
N ALA A 67 -2.16 -8.92 -9.25
CA ALA A 67 -0.96 -8.52 -9.98
C ALA A 67 0.05 -7.82 -9.06
N GLN A 68 -0.42 -6.92 -8.19
CA GLN A 68 0.41 -6.29 -7.16
C GLN A 68 0.95 -7.29 -6.14
N GLN A 69 0.13 -8.24 -5.68
CA GLN A 69 0.58 -9.31 -4.78
C GLN A 69 1.68 -10.18 -5.42
N ALA A 70 1.52 -10.56 -6.69
CA ALA A 70 2.55 -11.27 -7.44
C ALA A 70 3.85 -10.45 -7.57
N ALA A 71 3.74 -9.14 -7.77
CA ALA A 71 4.91 -8.26 -7.80
C ALA A 71 5.63 -8.24 -6.44
N LEU A 72 4.90 -8.14 -5.32
CA LEU A 72 5.47 -8.23 -3.97
C LEU A 72 6.23 -9.55 -3.73
N GLU A 73 5.75 -10.66 -4.26
CA GLU A 73 6.42 -11.96 -4.16
C GLU A 73 7.79 -11.97 -4.83
N THR A 74 7.95 -11.21 -5.92
CA THR A 74 9.23 -11.07 -6.62
C THR A 74 10.15 -9.99 -6.03
N ALA A 75 9.62 -9.06 -5.24
CA ALA A 75 10.35 -7.88 -4.78
C ALA A 75 11.64 -8.22 -4.03
N THR A 76 11.57 -9.15 -3.07
CA THR A 76 12.76 -9.59 -2.31
C THR A 76 13.80 -10.26 -3.21
N ALA A 77 13.38 -11.09 -4.17
CA ALA A 77 14.29 -11.74 -5.10
C ALA A 77 15.00 -10.72 -6.01
N ARG A 78 14.27 -9.71 -6.50
CA ARG A 78 14.82 -8.60 -7.31
C ARG A 78 15.85 -7.79 -6.52
N MET A 79 15.54 -7.41 -5.28
CA MET A 79 16.51 -6.72 -4.39
C MET A 79 17.76 -7.57 -4.12
N GLN A 80 17.62 -8.89 -3.92
CA GLN A 80 18.78 -9.80 -3.76
C GLN A 80 19.63 -9.89 -5.02
N GLN A 81 19.02 -9.89 -6.22
CA GLN A 81 19.76 -9.87 -7.48
C GLN A 81 20.59 -8.59 -7.60
N VAL A 82 20.03 -7.44 -7.26
CA VAL A 82 20.77 -6.17 -7.18
C VAL A 82 21.93 -6.26 -6.17
N ALA A 83 21.69 -6.84 -4.99
CA ALA A 83 22.70 -6.97 -3.94
C ALA A 83 23.91 -7.81 -4.38
N ARG A 84 23.64 -8.94 -5.03
CA ARG A 84 24.66 -9.87 -5.56
C ARG A 84 25.39 -9.31 -6.77
N GLY A 85 24.78 -8.38 -7.52
CA GLY A 85 25.33 -7.76 -8.72
C GLY A 85 26.34 -6.63 -8.48
N ASN A 86 26.66 -6.28 -7.23
CA ASN A 86 27.61 -5.21 -6.90
C ASN A 86 29.06 -5.57 -7.34
N GLY A 87 29.49 -5.06 -8.50
CA GLY A 87 30.91 -4.88 -8.84
C GLY A 87 31.32 -5.18 -10.28
N GLY A 88 30.47 -5.86 -11.06
CA GLY A 88 30.78 -6.19 -12.45
C GLY A 88 29.71 -5.63 -13.36
N ALA A 89 30.06 -4.61 -14.13
CA ALA A 89 29.26 -4.10 -15.24
C ALA A 89 29.05 -5.19 -16.30
N SER A 90 28.17 -6.16 -16.04
CA SER A 90 27.60 -6.99 -17.08
C SER A 90 26.41 -6.25 -17.65
N PHE A 91 26.73 -5.33 -18.55
CA PHE A 91 25.83 -4.74 -19.54
C PHE A 91 25.25 -5.86 -20.41
N SER A 92 24.34 -6.64 -19.86
CA SER A 92 23.32 -7.28 -20.68
C SER A 92 22.42 -6.14 -21.11
N ALA A 93 22.36 -5.84 -22.41
CA ALA A 93 21.61 -4.74 -23.01
C ALA A 93 20.08 -4.91 -22.90
N GLY A 94 19.57 -5.27 -21.73
CA GLY A 94 18.18 -5.10 -21.33
C GLY A 94 18.12 -3.93 -20.36
N ARG A 95 17.22 -2.97 -20.59
CA ARG A 95 16.97 -1.87 -19.67
C ARG A 95 16.80 -2.43 -18.25
N THR A 96 17.72 -2.10 -17.35
CA THR A 96 17.50 -2.29 -15.91
C THR A 96 16.18 -1.57 -15.58
N PRO A 97 15.21 -2.25 -14.94
CA PRO A 97 13.94 -1.59 -14.65
C PRO A 97 14.17 -0.40 -13.71
N ALA A 98 13.29 0.60 -13.79
CA ALA A 98 13.46 1.87 -13.07
C ALA A 98 13.63 1.68 -11.54
N PRO A 99 12.87 0.79 -10.86
CA PRO A 99 13.03 0.60 -9.42
C PRO A 99 14.43 0.14 -9.01
N GLU A 100 15.05 -0.78 -9.76
CA GLU A 100 16.40 -1.25 -9.47
C GLU A 100 17.47 -0.18 -9.68
N LEU A 101 17.35 0.63 -10.74
CA LEU A 101 18.28 1.74 -10.99
C LEU A 101 18.25 2.74 -9.84
N GLU A 102 17.05 3.08 -9.38
CA GLU A 102 16.88 4.04 -8.30
C GLU A 102 17.36 3.49 -6.95
N LEU A 103 17.10 2.21 -6.66
CA LEU A 103 17.63 1.55 -5.47
C LEU A 103 19.16 1.56 -5.44
N MET A 104 19.82 1.29 -6.58
CA MET A 104 21.28 1.36 -6.66
C MET A 104 21.81 2.78 -6.40
N GLY A 105 21.09 3.81 -6.88
CA GLY A 105 21.39 5.22 -6.56
C GLY A 105 21.37 5.47 -5.05
N LEU A 106 20.26 5.14 -4.39
CA LEU A 106 20.09 5.32 -2.94
C LEU A 106 21.14 4.54 -2.13
N VAL A 107 21.49 3.32 -2.53
CA VAL A 107 22.55 2.53 -1.89
C VAL A 107 23.92 3.20 -2.05
N GLY A 108 24.22 3.74 -3.23
CA GLY A 108 25.46 4.48 -3.48
C GLY A 108 25.58 5.72 -2.58
N GLU A 109 24.48 6.42 -2.36
CA GLU A 109 24.39 7.60 -1.49
C GLU A 109 24.63 7.24 -0.02
N LEU A 110 23.99 6.18 0.47
CA LEU A 110 24.18 5.70 1.84
C LEU A 110 25.65 5.34 2.11
N ARG A 111 26.32 4.66 1.17
CA ARG A 111 27.76 4.37 1.27
C ARG A 111 28.61 5.64 1.29
N ALA A 112 28.30 6.63 0.45
CA ALA A 112 29.05 7.87 0.37
C ALA A 112 28.89 8.74 1.64
N ALA A 113 27.70 8.73 2.23
CA ALA A 113 27.40 9.40 3.49
C ALA A 113 28.19 8.79 4.67
N GLU A 114 28.27 7.45 4.74
CA GLU A 114 29.08 6.75 5.75
C GLU A 114 30.59 7.00 5.56
N SER A 115 31.07 7.11 4.32
CA SER A 115 32.49 7.34 4.02
C SER A 115 32.93 8.81 4.08
N GLY A 116 32.02 9.75 4.34
CA GLY A 116 32.32 11.19 4.41
C GLY A 116 32.75 11.84 3.07
N ALA A 117 32.50 11.16 1.94
CA ALA A 117 32.91 11.64 0.62
C ALA A 117 31.84 12.61 0.07
N ALA A 118 32.06 13.91 0.25
CA ALA A 118 31.10 14.95 -0.15
C ALA A 118 31.19 15.26 -1.66
N SER A 119 30.21 14.79 -2.45
CA SER A 119 29.94 15.32 -3.80
C SER A 119 28.83 16.37 -3.71
N PHE A 120 29.17 17.65 -3.94
CA PHE A 120 28.32 18.80 -3.62
C PHE A 120 27.11 18.99 -4.55
N GLY A 121 27.11 18.47 -5.78
CA GLY A 121 26.00 18.63 -6.74
C GLY A 121 24.92 17.54 -6.69
N LEU A 122 25.26 16.35 -6.18
CA LEU A 122 24.31 15.24 -6.00
C LEU A 122 23.57 15.35 -4.66
N ARG A 123 24.17 15.97 -3.64
CA ARG A 123 23.65 15.98 -2.27
C ARG A 123 22.29 16.67 -2.10
N GLU A 124 21.99 17.72 -2.85
CA GLU A 124 20.79 18.54 -2.64
C GLU A 124 19.51 17.87 -3.18
N SER A 125 19.49 17.44 -4.45
CA SER A 125 18.36 16.68 -5.03
C SER A 125 18.13 15.32 -4.37
N VAL A 126 19.22 14.69 -3.92
CA VAL A 126 19.20 13.41 -3.21
C VAL A 126 18.65 13.53 -1.79
N SER A 127 19.06 14.56 -1.04
CA SER A 127 18.53 14.77 0.31
C SER A 127 17.02 15.01 0.33
N ALA A 128 16.48 15.63 -0.73
CA ALA A 128 15.05 15.80 -0.92
C ALA A 128 14.34 14.46 -1.19
N GLY A 129 14.87 13.61 -2.07
CA GLY A 129 14.29 12.29 -2.37
C GLY A 129 14.33 11.32 -1.18
N TRP A 130 15.35 11.44 -0.32
CA TRP A 130 15.44 10.69 0.93
C TRP A 130 14.41 11.16 1.97
N GLY A 131 14.29 12.46 2.17
CA GLY A 131 13.31 13.05 3.10
C GLY A 131 11.87 12.71 2.72
N GLU A 132 11.55 12.73 1.42
CA GLU A 132 10.24 12.31 0.92
C GLU A 132 9.96 10.82 1.20
N ALA A 133 10.95 9.94 0.98
CA ALA A 133 10.81 8.52 1.24
C ALA A 133 10.63 8.22 2.74
N GLU A 134 11.34 8.95 3.61
CA GLU A 134 11.20 8.84 5.06
C GLU A 134 9.81 9.29 5.52
N GLU A 135 9.32 10.43 5.03
CA GLU A 135 7.99 10.94 5.38
C GLU A 135 6.88 9.98 4.95
N LYS A 136 6.95 9.47 3.72
CA LYS A 136 5.96 8.49 3.23
C LYS A 136 6.06 7.16 3.96
N PHE A 137 7.27 6.70 4.30
CA PHE A 137 7.44 5.49 5.11
C PHE A 137 6.88 5.64 6.53
N ARG A 138 7.02 6.83 7.15
CA ARG A 138 6.41 7.14 8.43
C ARG A 138 4.88 7.11 8.35
N ALA A 139 4.29 7.72 7.31
CA ALA A 139 2.85 7.68 7.08
C ALA A 139 2.35 6.25 6.82
N PHE A 140 3.08 5.47 6.02
CA PHE A 140 2.82 4.05 5.78
C PHE A 140 2.87 3.22 7.07
N SER A 141 3.88 3.44 7.92
CA SER A 141 4.02 2.74 9.20
C SER A 141 2.86 3.07 10.15
N ALA A 142 2.42 4.33 10.18
CA ALA A 142 1.24 4.74 10.92
C ALA A 142 -0.04 4.07 10.39
N GLN A 143 -0.20 3.98 9.07
CA GLN A 143 -1.33 3.25 8.45
C GLN A 143 -1.32 1.76 8.79
N VAL A 144 -0.15 1.11 8.80
CA VAL A 144 0.01 -0.30 9.20
C VAL A 144 -0.36 -0.49 10.67
N TYR A 145 0.11 0.40 11.55
CA TYR A 145 -0.25 0.37 12.96
C TYR A 145 -1.77 0.51 13.14
N GLU A 146 -2.38 1.52 12.51
CA GLU A 146 -3.83 1.73 12.57
C GLU A 146 -4.59 0.49 12.07
N THR A 147 -4.16 -0.08 10.94
CA THR A 147 -4.74 -1.30 10.37
C THR A 147 -4.72 -2.48 11.34
N LEU A 148 -3.74 -2.57 12.24
CA LEU A 148 -3.61 -3.62 13.25
C LEU A 148 -4.42 -3.34 14.52
N THR A 149 -4.62 -2.07 14.88
CA THR A 149 -5.25 -1.68 16.14
C THR A 149 -6.71 -1.27 16.01
N SER A 150 -7.17 -0.99 14.79
CA SER A 150 -8.50 -0.43 14.54
C SER A 150 -9.48 -1.48 14.00
N TYR A 151 -10.77 -1.19 14.18
CA TYR A 151 -11.81 -1.78 13.34
C TYR A 151 -11.62 -1.29 11.90
N ALA A 152 -11.97 -2.11 10.92
CA ALA A 152 -12.17 -1.65 9.56
C ALA A 152 -13.65 -1.71 9.22
N VAL A 153 -14.17 -0.66 8.59
CA VAL A 153 -15.54 -0.64 8.09
C VAL A 153 -15.49 -0.78 6.58
N VAL A 154 -16.24 -1.73 6.03
CA VAL A 154 -16.41 -1.89 4.58
C VAL A 154 -17.82 -1.49 4.19
N GLU A 155 -17.94 -0.52 3.30
CA GLU A 155 -19.19 -0.04 2.75
C GLU A 155 -19.30 -0.38 1.27
N THR A 156 -20.47 -0.83 0.85
CA THR A 156 -20.82 -1.00 -0.56
C THR A 156 -22.03 -0.16 -0.88
N GLU A 157 -21.89 0.71 -1.86
CA GLU A 157 -22.97 1.54 -2.39
C GLU A 157 -23.30 1.12 -3.82
N LEU A 158 -24.58 1.14 -4.18
CA LEU A 158 -25.05 1.07 -5.57
C LEU A 158 -25.72 2.40 -5.91
N ASP A 159 -25.21 3.12 -6.91
CA ASP A 159 -25.70 4.46 -7.28
C ASP A 159 -25.89 5.40 -6.07
N ARG A 160 -24.90 5.39 -5.16
CA ARG A 160 -24.87 6.17 -3.89
C ARG A 160 -25.88 5.74 -2.83
N VAL A 161 -26.54 4.60 -3.00
CA VAL A 161 -27.38 3.98 -1.98
C VAL A 161 -26.55 2.93 -1.26
N LEU A 162 -26.37 3.10 0.07
CA LEU A 162 -25.68 2.12 0.90
C LEU A 162 -26.49 0.81 0.96
N ILE A 163 -25.92 -0.27 0.41
CA ILE A 163 -26.55 -1.59 0.36
C ILE A 163 -26.00 -2.55 1.41
N GLY A 164 -24.77 -2.32 1.88
CA GLY A 164 -24.14 -3.15 2.88
C GLY A 164 -23.04 -2.39 3.61
N ARG A 165 -22.99 -2.57 4.92
CA ARG A 165 -21.91 -2.10 5.78
C ARG A 165 -21.47 -3.24 6.66
N THR A 166 -20.19 -3.57 6.63
CA THR A 166 -19.60 -4.60 7.48
C THR A 166 -18.49 -4.01 8.30
N SER A 167 -18.57 -4.10 9.63
CA SER A 167 -17.42 -3.83 10.50
C SER A 167 -16.67 -5.12 10.79
N VAL A 168 -15.35 -5.03 10.70
CA VAL A 168 -14.40 -6.12 10.94
C VAL A 168 -13.47 -5.69 12.05
N GLY A 169 -13.61 -6.31 13.22
CA GLY A 169 -12.71 -6.09 14.34
C GLY A 169 -11.36 -6.76 14.14
N TRP A 170 -10.39 -6.31 14.93
CA TRP A 170 -9.01 -6.81 14.86
C TRP A 170 -8.89 -8.27 15.29
N THR A 171 -9.86 -8.80 16.06
CA THR A 171 -9.91 -10.23 16.44
C THR A 171 -10.56 -11.12 15.38
N GLY A 172 -11.00 -10.55 14.25
CA GLY A 172 -11.71 -11.26 13.20
C GLY A 172 -13.22 -11.38 13.45
N ASP A 173 -13.76 -10.66 14.44
CA ASP A 173 -15.18 -10.48 14.62
C ASP A 173 -15.77 -9.65 13.48
N VAL A 174 -16.84 -10.14 12.87
CA VAL A 174 -17.48 -9.51 11.70
C VAL A 174 -18.94 -9.24 12.02
N ARG A 175 -19.38 -8.00 11.80
CA ARG A 175 -20.78 -7.58 11.94
C ARG A 175 -21.23 -6.90 10.67
N SER A 176 -22.23 -7.48 10.00
CA SER A 176 -22.78 -6.97 8.76
C SER A 176 -24.18 -6.42 8.97
N LEU A 177 -24.38 -5.17 8.55
CA LEU A 177 -25.67 -4.54 8.37
C LEU A 177 -25.97 -4.52 6.87
N MET A 178 -26.98 -5.28 6.49
CA MET A 178 -27.44 -5.33 5.11
C MET A 178 -28.80 -4.69 5.00
N ALA A 179 -28.99 -4.05 3.85
CA ALA A 179 -30.26 -3.49 3.50
C ALA A 179 -31.33 -4.61 3.34
N ALA A 180 -32.45 -4.52 4.04
CA ALA A 180 -33.51 -5.55 4.10
C ALA A 180 -34.14 -5.93 2.74
N TRP A 181 -33.98 -5.10 1.72
CA TRP A 181 -34.55 -5.22 0.39
C TRP A 181 -33.52 -5.72 -0.65
N LEU A 182 -32.35 -6.18 -0.19
CA LEU A 182 -31.31 -6.67 -1.08
C LEU A 182 -31.76 -7.91 -1.84
N SER A 183 -31.45 -7.93 -3.14
CA SER A 183 -31.42 -9.17 -3.90
C SER A 183 -30.18 -10.00 -3.54
N ALA A 184 -30.22 -11.30 -3.84
CA ALA A 184 -29.07 -12.18 -3.68
C ALA A 184 -27.85 -11.72 -4.50
N GLU A 185 -28.08 -11.13 -5.67
CA GLU A 185 -27.04 -10.58 -6.54
C GLU A 185 -26.34 -9.37 -5.90
N GLN A 186 -27.11 -8.47 -5.28
CA GLN A 186 -26.57 -7.33 -4.55
C GLN A 186 -25.81 -7.78 -3.29
N ALA A 187 -26.26 -8.87 -2.66
CA ALA A 187 -25.60 -9.41 -1.48
C ALA A 187 -24.24 -10.00 -1.84
N ASP A 188 -24.15 -10.67 -3.00
CA ASP A 188 -22.89 -11.15 -3.55
C ASP A 188 -21.92 -10.00 -3.89
N LEU A 189 -22.42 -8.88 -4.43
CA LEU A 189 -21.60 -7.68 -4.65
C LEU A 189 -20.98 -7.17 -3.35
N HIS A 190 -21.76 -7.07 -2.26
CA HIS A 190 -21.21 -6.67 -0.96
C HIS A 190 -20.17 -7.66 -0.44
N ARG A 191 -20.43 -8.98 -0.56
CA ARG A 191 -19.50 -10.03 -0.17
C ARG A 191 -18.17 -9.94 -0.93
N ARG A 192 -18.21 -9.67 -2.24
CA ARG A 192 -17.02 -9.51 -3.09
C ARG A 192 -16.25 -8.24 -2.73
N THR A 193 -16.95 -7.14 -2.46
CA THR A 193 -16.33 -5.91 -1.95
C THR A 193 -15.63 -6.13 -0.61
N LEU A 194 -16.27 -6.85 0.32
CA LEU A 194 -15.69 -7.21 1.61
C LEU A 194 -14.42 -8.06 1.43
N ALA A 195 -14.48 -9.10 0.59
CA ALA A 195 -13.31 -9.93 0.29
C ALA A 195 -12.15 -9.09 -0.28
N LEU A 196 -12.43 -8.22 -1.24
CA LEU A 196 -11.42 -7.33 -1.84
C LEU A 196 -10.76 -6.42 -0.79
N ALA A 197 -11.55 -5.78 0.08
CA ALA A 197 -11.01 -4.92 1.14
C ALA A 197 -10.13 -5.70 2.13
N LEU A 198 -10.54 -6.91 2.51
CA LEU A 198 -9.75 -7.78 3.40
C LEU A 198 -8.46 -8.26 2.75
N GLU A 199 -8.50 -8.66 1.47
CA GLU A 199 -7.32 -9.05 0.71
C GLU A 199 -6.34 -7.88 0.56
N SER A 200 -6.85 -6.67 0.34
CA SER A 200 -6.05 -5.44 0.30
C SER A 200 -5.38 -5.13 1.64
N ARG A 201 -6.08 -5.30 2.77
CA ARG A 201 -5.48 -5.17 4.11
C ARG A 201 -4.39 -6.21 4.35
N ALA A 202 -4.63 -7.47 3.99
CA ALA A 202 -3.63 -8.52 4.09
C ALA A 202 -2.39 -8.22 3.21
N ALA A 203 -2.62 -7.71 2.00
CA ALA A 203 -1.55 -7.26 1.11
C ALA A 203 -0.76 -6.09 1.69
N LEU A 204 -1.41 -5.12 2.35
CA LEU A 204 -0.74 -4.01 3.04
C LEU A 204 0.25 -4.51 4.10
N LEU A 205 -0.18 -5.46 4.95
CA LEU A 205 0.69 -6.08 5.96
C LEU A 205 1.85 -6.84 5.30
N ARG A 206 1.58 -7.52 4.18
CA ARG A 206 2.62 -8.22 3.41
C ARG A 206 3.63 -7.23 2.81
N THR A 207 3.18 -6.08 2.30
CA THR A 207 4.06 -4.99 1.86
C THR A 207 4.99 -4.57 2.98
N PHE A 208 4.47 -4.35 4.20
CA PHE A 208 5.29 -3.97 5.36
C PHE A 208 6.37 -5.01 5.65
N THR A 209 6.02 -6.30 5.73
CA THR A 209 7.02 -7.36 5.96
C THR A 209 8.04 -7.48 4.81
N THR A 210 7.64 -7.17 3.58
CA THR A 210 8.52 -7.18 2.39
C THR A 210 9.51 -6.04 2.45
N VAL A 211 9.07 -4.85 2.89
CA VAL A 211 9.94 -3.68 3.14
C VAL A 211 10.96 -3.99 4.24
N LEU A 212 10.54 -4.59 5.36
CA LEU A 212 11.47 -4.98 6.43
C LEU A 212 12.56 -5.94 5.92
N ARG A 213 12.18 -6.95 5.11
CA ARG A 213 13.13 -7.87 4.47
C ARG A 213 14.01 -7.18 3.43
N GLY A 214 13.45 -6.23 2.67
CA GLY A 214 14.22 -5.42 1.73
C GLY A 214 15.28 -4.59 2.44
N ALA A 215 14.94 -3.98 3.58
CA ALA A 215 15.85 -3.16 4.37
C ALA A 215 17.04 -3.97 4.90
N THR A 216 16.83 -5.22 5.32
CA THR A 216 17.95 -6.09 5.71
C THR A 216 18.86 -6.40 4.53
N ILE A 217 18.32 -6.64 3.34
CA ILE A 217 19.11 -6.84 2.12
C ILE A 217 19.92 -5.58 1.78
N VAL A 218 19.30 -4.41 1.80
CA VAL A 218 19.96 -3.13 1.53
C VAL A 218 21.07 -2.85 2.57
N ALA A 219 20.84 -3.15 3.85
CA ALA A 219 21.86 -3.04 4.90
C ALA A 219 23.12 -3.86 4.58
N THR A 220 22.95 -5.07 4.02
CA THR A 220 24.11 -5.89 3.60
C THR A 220 24.89 -5.25 2.45
N MET A 221 24.22 -4.49 1.56
CA MET A 221 24.91 -3.79 0.49
C MET A 221 25.81 -2.68 1.05
N ILE A 222 25.33 -1.93 2.05
CA ILE A 222 26.11 -0.83 2.64
C ILE A 222 27.12 -1.29 3.70
N SER A 223 27.20 -2.61 3.98
CA SER A 223 28.16 -3.20 4.95
C SER A 223 28.06 -2.62 6.37
N SER A 224 26.87 -2.14 6.75
CA SER A 224 26.64 -1.43 8.02
C SER A 224 25.59 -2.18 8.86
N PRO A 225 25.96 -2.69 10.06
CA PRO A 225 25.01 -3.37 10.96
C PRO A 225 23.89 -2.45 11.49
N VAL A 226 24.16 -1.15 11.63
CA VAL A 226 23.16 -0.12 11.98
C VAL A 226 22.36 0.31 10.73
N GLY A 227 22.85 -0.06 9.56
CA GLY A 227 22.31 0.28 8.25
C GLY A 227 20.91 -0.22 7.94
N ALA A 228 20.36 -1.18 8.70
CA ALA A 228 19.02 -1.70 8.44
C ALA A 228 17.91 -0.70 8.74
N VAL A 229 18.06 0.13 9.79
CA VAL A 229 17.08 1.18 10.10
C VAL A 229 17.16 2.29 9.06
N THR A 230 18.38 2.70 8.70
CA THR A 230 18.58 3.70 7.64
C THR A 230 18.18 3.17 6.27
N ALA A 231 18.20 1.87 6.02
CA ALA A 231 17.78 1.28 4.74
C ALA A 231 16.26 1.23 4.50
N LEU A 232 15.43 1.43 5.54
CA LEU A 232 13.97 1.30 5.44
C LEU A 232 13.34 2.20 4.37
N PRO A 233 13.65 3.51 4.28
CA PRO A 233 13.08 4.37 3.24
C PRO A 233 13.42 3.90 1.82
N ALA A 234 14.65 3.43 1.59
CA ALA A 234 15.08 2.93 0.29
C ALA A 234 14.35 1.64 -0.11
N ALA A 235 14.24 0.69 0.82
CA ALA A 235 13.49 -0.55 0.60
C ALA A 235 11.99 -0.27 0.39
N TRP A 236 11.42 0.67 1.14
CA TRP A 236 10.04 1.11 0.97
C TRP A 236 9.81 1.70 -0.42
N LYS A 237 10.67 2.63 -0.86
CA LYS A 237 10.54 3.30 -2.16
C LYS A 237 10.61 2.30 -3.32
N PHE A 238 11.52 1.34 -3.28
CA PHE A 238 11.59 0.26 -4.27
C PHE A 238 10.28 -0.52 -4.36
N VAL A 239 9.72 -0.90 -3.21
CA VAL A 239 8.46 -1.66 -3.15
C VAL A 239 7.27 -0.81 -3.62
N ASP A 240 7.22 0.47 -3.24
CA ASP A 240 6.16 1.40 -3.66
C ASP A 240 6.15 1.59 -5.19
N GLN A 241 7.31 1.79 -5.80
CA GLN A 241 7.44 1.89 -7.26
C GLN A 241 7.01 0.61 -7.97
N LEU A 242 7.41 -0.55 -7.43
CA LEU A 242 6.99 -1.84 -7.97
C LEU A 242 5.46 -2.03 -7.91
N LEU A 243 4.81 -1.55 -6.85
CA LEU A 243 3.36 -1.59 -6.73
C LEU A 243 2.69 -0.59 -7.69
N ALA A 244 3.29 0.58 -7.87
CA ALA A 244 2.79 1.61 -8.79
C ALA A 244 2.83 1.16 -10.25
N ASP A 245 3.88 0.46 -10.69
CA ASP A 245 4.01 -0.11 -12.04
C ASP A 245 2.88 -1.11 -12.37
N MET A 246 2.26 -1.72 -11.36
CA MET A 246 1.15 -2.66 -11.53
C MET A 246 -0.23 -2.00 -11.46
N ARG A 247 -0.30 -0.68 -11.16
CA ARG A 247 -1.56 0.10 -11.13
C ARG A 247 -1.90 0.71 -12.50
N THR A 248 -0.92 0.85 -13.40
CA THR A 248 -1.05 1.36 -14.76
C THR A 248 -1.49 0.28 -15.74
#